data_AF-A0A933IF58-F1
#
_entry.id   AF-A0A933IF58-F1
#
_cell.length_a   1.000
_cell.length_b   1.000
_cell.length_c   1.000
_cell.angle_alpha   90.00
_cell.angle_beta   90.00
_cell.angle_gamma   90.00
#
_symmetry.space_group_name_H-M   'P 1'
#
loop_
_entity.id
_entity.type
_entity.pdbx_description
1 polymer ?
#
loop_
_entity_poly.entity_id
_entity_poly.type
_entity_poly.pdbx_seq_one_letter_code
_entity_poly.pdbx_strand_id
1 'polypeptide(L)' 'MTVDGAGVVWVNEISSDAVVRLDPAAGQARLFNLPSKGVGIRKMIVDTEGRLWYMGSHNGRLGVIE' A
#
# COMPACT_ATOMS: atom_id res chain seq x y z
N MET A 1 5.82 1.43 -5.10
CA MET A 1 4.64 1.07 -5.90
C MET A 1 4.69 -0.39 -6.26
N THR A 2 3.52 -1.02 -6.44
CA THR A 2 3.36 -2.40 -6.95
C THR A 2 2.01 -2.51 -7.66
N VAL A 3 1.79 -3.59 -8.41
CA VAL A 3 0.55 -3.85 -9.15
C VAL A 3 0.06 -5.26 -8.80
N ASP A 4 -1.23 -5.43 -8.59
CA ASP A 4 -1.82 -6.76 -8.33
C ASP A 4 -2.18 -7.51 -9.63
N GLY A 5 -2.69 -8.74 -9.49
CA GLY A 5 -3.06 -9.57 -10.64
C GLY A 5 -4.24 -9.03 -11.46
N ALA A 6 -5.02 -8.09 -10.92
CA ALA A 6 -6.14 -7.43 -11.61
C ALA A 6 -5.73 -6.11 -12.27
N GLY A 7 -4.45 -5.71 -12.17
CA GLY A 7 -3.96 -4.44 -12.71
C GLY A 7 -4.21 -3.24 -11.81
N VAL A 8 -4.61 -3.45 -10.55
CA VAL A 8 -4.76 -2.38 -9.55
C VAL A 8 -3.38 -1.93 -9.11
N VAL A 9 -3.16 -0.62 -9.09
CA VAL A 9 -1.89 -0.01 -8.72
C VAL A 9 -1.94 0.41 -7.26
N TRP A 10 -0.93 0.00 -6.50
CA TRP A 10 -0.72 0.41 -5.12
C TRP A 10 0.49 1.34 -5.04
N VAL A 11 0.33 2.48 -4.38
CA VAL A 11 1.38 3.49 -4.19
C VAL A 11 1.41 3.94 -2.74
N ASN A 12 2.58 3.96 -2.10
CA ASN A 12 2.72 4.51 -0.77
C ASN A 12 3.26 5.94 -0.83
N GLU A 13 2.88 6.75 0.14
CA GLU A 13 3.42 8.08 0.37
C GLU A 13 4.09 8.09 1.75
N ILE A 14 5.39 8.37 1.77
CA ILE A 14 6.23 8.18 2.96
C ILE A 14 5.95 9.24 4.01
N SER A 15 5.69 10.48 3.61
CA SER A 15 5.59 11.62 4.55
C SER A 15 4.26 11.66 5.32
N SER A 16 3.19 11.17 4.71
CA SER A 16 1.82 11.13 5.27
C SER A 16 1.47 9.81 5.94
N ASP A 17 2.35 8.81 5.86
CA ASP A 17 2.06 7.43 6.27
C ASP A 17 0.75 6.93 5.65
N ALA A 18 0.67 6.98 4.31
CA ALA A 18 -0.53 6.59 3.57
C ALA A 18 -0.21 5.67 2.39
N VAL A 19 -1.24 4.94 1.96
CA VAL A 19 -1.23 4.12 0.74
C VAL A 19 -2.44 4.46 -0.10
N VAL A 20 -2.26 4.56 -1.40
CA VAL A 20 -3.32 4.75 -2.40
C VAL A 20 -3.48 3.47 -3.20
N ARG A 21 -4.72 2.99 -3.32
CA ARG A 21 -5.16 1.96 -4.25
C ARG A 21 -5.83 2.63 -5.44
N LEU A 22 -5.32 2.42 -6.64
CA LEU A 22 -5.82 2.98 -7.88
C LEU A 22 -6.31 1.84 -8.77
N ASP A 23 -7.57 1.91 -9.19
CA ASP A 23 -8.15 1.04 -10.23
C ASP A 23 -8.23 1.86 -11.54
N PRO A 24 -7.30 1.64 -12.49
CA PRO A 24 -7.29 2.41 -13.73
C PRO A 24 -8.47 2.08 -14.65
N ALA A 25 -9.02 0.87 -14.58
CA ALA A 25 -10.13 0.45 -15.42
C ALA A 25 -11.44 1.12 -14.98
N ALA A 26 -11.64 1.27 -13.67
CA ALA A 26 -12.78 1.97 -13.10
C ALA A 26 -12.57 3.50 -12.97
N GLY A 27 -11.32 3.98 -13.09
CA GLY A 27 -10.96 5.38 -12.82
C GLY A 27 -11.15 5.75 -11.34
N GLN A 28 -11.00 4.80 -10.42
CA GLN A 28 -11.25 4.99 -9.00
C GLN A 28 -9.97 5.00 -8.17
N ALA A 29 -9.95 5.80 -7.11
CA ALA A 29 -8.86 5.88 -6.15
C ALA A 29 -9.39 5.75 -4.73
N ARG A 30 -8.67 5.01 -3.89
CA ARG A 30 -8.94 4.93 -2.44
C ARG A 30 -7.66 5.18 -1.66
N LEU A 31 -7.73 6.11 -0.71
CA LEU A 31 -6.65 6.43 0.22
C LEU A 31 -6.83 5.63 1.52
N PHE A 32 -5.74 5.06 2.02
CA PHE A 32 -5.64 4.37 3.29
C PHE A 32 -4.61 5.11 4.16
N ASN A 33 -5.08 5.73 5.24
CA ASN A 33 -4.18 6.23 6.27
C ASN A 33 -3.71 5.06 7.12
N LEU A 34 -2.39 4.93 7.28
CA LEU A 34 -1.85 3.86 8.11
C LEU A 34 -2.08 4.18 9.59
N PRO A 35 -2.41 3.18 10.41
CA PRO A 35 -2.64 3.38 11.84
C PRO A 35 -1.34 3.66 12.61
N SER A 36 -0.20 3.26 12.03
CA SER A 36 1.13 3.53 12.58
C SER A 36 1.71 4.79 11.94
N LYS A 37 2.51 5.53 12.72
CA LYS A 37 3.26 6.69 12.23
C LYS A 37 4.74 6.36 12.03
N GLY A 38 5.40 7.13 11.17
CA GLY A 38 6.80 6.94 10.81
C GLY A 38 7.04 5.54 10.24
N VAL A 39 6.14 5.06 9.38
CA VAL A 39 6.25 3.72 8.77
C VAL A 39 7.37 3.75 7.74
N GLY A 40 7.32 4.72 6.82
CA GLY A 40 8.22 4.86 5.68
C GLY A 40 8.45 3.57 4.91
N ILE A 41 7.36 3.07 4.34
CA ILE A 41 7.35 1.90 3.47
C ILE A 41 8.34 2.11 2.32
N ARG A 42 9.34 1.23 2.18
CA ARG A 42 10.25 1.19 1.02
C ARG A 42 9.93 0.06 0.05
N LYS A 43 9.34 -1.02 0.54
CA LYS A 43 8.95 -2.21 -0.22
C LYS A 43 7.59 -2.69 0.24
N MET A 44 6.80 -3.13 -0.72
CA MET A 44 5.47 -3.71 -0.53
C MET A 44 5.19 -4.70 -1.66
N ILE A 45 4.40 -5.72 -1.36
CA ILE A 45 4.04 -6.80 -2.28
C ILE A 45 2.54 -7.06 -2.19
N VAL A 46 1.95 -7.60 -3.25
CA VAL A 46 0.56 -8.04 -3.22
C VAL A 46 0.55 -9.56 -3.24
N ASP A 47 -0.28 -10.16 -2.38
CA ASP A 47 -0.47 -11.61 -2.37
C ASP A 47 -1.52 -12.05 -3.41
N THR A 48 -1.74 -13.36 -3.52
CA THR A 48 -2.69 -13.95 -4.48
C THR A 48 -4.15 -13.63 -4.18
N GLU A 49 -4.46 -13.11 -3.00
CA GLU A 49 -5.80 -12.68 -2.59
C GLU A 49 -6.03 -11.19 -2.88
N GLY A 50 -5.02 -10.49 -3.41
CA GLY A 50 -5.09 -9.06 -3.72
C GLY A 50 -4.78 -8.15 -2.52
N ARG A 51 -4.32 -8.69 -1.39
CA ARG A 51 -3.97 -7.91 -0.20
C ARG A 51 -2.59 -7.31 -0.34
N LEU A 52 -2.43 -6.06 0.08
CA LEU A 52 -1.12 -5.39 0.07
C LEU A 52 -0.39 -5.61 1.40
N TRP A 53 0.73 -6.32 1.35
CA TRP A 53 1.66 -6.46 2.47
C TRP A 53 2.79 -5.43 2.39
N TYR A 54 3.15 -4.81 3.51
CA TYR A 54 4.21 -3.81 3.58
C TYR A 54 5.03 -3.92 4.86
N MET A 55 6.29 -3.47 4.78
CA MET A 55 7.20 -3.34 5.93
C MET A 55 7.57 -1.87 6.16
N GLY A 56 7.45 -1.43 7.40
CA GLY A 56 7.90 -0.12 7.85
C GLY A 56 9.41 -0.09 8.04
N SER A 57 10.14 0.55 7.12
CA SER A 57 11.59 0.62 7.17
C SER A 57 12.12 1.54 8.29
N HIS A 58 11.29 2.45 8.82
CA HIS A 58 11.71 3.32 9.93
C HIS A 58 11.27 2.83 11.31
N ASN A 59 10.21 2.02 11.39
CA ASN A 59 9.64 1.62 12.68
C ASN A 59 9.54 0.09 12.89
N GLY A 60 10.00 -0.72 11.94
CA GLY A 60 10.07 -2.18 12.07
C GLY A 60 8.72 -2.90 12.11
N ARG A 61 7.62 -2.23 11.75
CA ARG A 61 6.27 -2.85 11.75
C ARG A 61 5.96 -3.52 10.42
N LEU A 62 5.31 -4.68 10.46
CA LEU A 62 4.66 -5.30 9.31
C LEU A 62 3.17 -4.95 9.32
N GLY A 63 2.59 -4.72 8.15
CA GLY A 63 1.14 -4.51 8.02
C GLY A 63 0.59 -5.06 6.71
N VAL A 64 -0.75 -5.16 6.68
CA VAL A 64 -1.53 -5.63 5.55
C VAL A 64 -2.73 -4.70 5.33
N ILE A 65 -3.10 -4.47 4.08
CA ILE A 65 -4.33 -3.79 3.67
C ILE A 65 -5.16 -4.78 2.84
N GLU A 66 -6.43 -4.94 3.23
CA GLU A 66 -7.42 -5.84 2.61
C GLU A 66 -8.52 -5.06 1.88
#